data_AF-X1K6Q1-F1
#
_entry.id   AF-X1K6Q1-F1
#
_cell.length_a   1.000
_cell.length_b   1.000
_cell.length_c   1.000
_cell.angle_alpha   90.00
_cell.angle_beta   90.00
_cell.angle_gamma   90.00
#
_symmetry.space_group_name_H-M   'P 1'
#
loop_
_entity.id
_entity.type
_entity.pdbx_description
1 polymer ?
#
loop_
_entity_poly.entity_id
_entity_poly.type
_entity_poly.pdbx_seq_one_letter_code
_entity_poly.pdbx_strand_id
1 'polypeptide(L)'
;IHYFMEWAGDSVTFSERKKEFGTLLVARPLPPNIEPYLRYIKYCYLSNMNEAVIGLSRVLIEVACQSIYDKLPEKDKLKIQNIDGEISCREMIRKACQYRLKSQRKNTKEIQSIKDKAVSLYDEASNILHGKLPNPKTDAETLEFVRDVFSVIESLY
;
A
#
# COMPACT_ATOMS: atom_id res chain seq x y z
N ILE A 1 16.54 26.15 -6.87
CA ILE A 1 15.65 26.77 -5.87
C ILE A 1 14.25 27.03 -6.48
N HIS A 2 14.13 27.60 -7.68
CA HIS A 2 12.83 27.72 -8.38
C HIS A 2 12.11 26.38 -8.63
N TYR A 3 12.85 25.31 -8.97
CA TYR A 3 12.28 23.99 -9.27
C TYR A 3 11.60 23.29 -8.08
N PHE A 4 11.97 23.65 -6.84
CA PHE A 4 11.36 23.08 -5.62
C PHE A 4 10.11 23.85 -5.18
N MET A 5 10.01 25.15 -5.53
CA MET A 5 8.87 26.00 -5.18
C MET A 5 7.65 25.74 -6.06
N GLU A 6 7.80 25.21 -7.28
CA GLU A 6 6.66 24.80 -8.12
C GLU A 6 5.99 23.50 -7.66
N TRP A 7 6.71 22.64 -6.91
CA TRP A 7 6.19 21.37 -6.41
C TRP A 7 5.52 21.49 -5.04
N ALA A 8 6.10 22.29 -4.15
CA ALA A 8 5.46 22.63 -2.88
C ALA A 8 4.41 23.71 -3.17
N GLY A 9 3.17 23.30 -3.48
CA GLY A 9 2.05 24.22 -3.65
C GLY A 9 1.95 25.26 -2.52
N ASP A 10 1.25 26.37 -2.79
CA ASP A 10 1.12 27.51 -1.86
C ASP A 10 0.78 27.07 -0.42
N SER A 11 1.22 27.84 0.58
CA SER A 11 1.03 27.53 2.02
C SER A 11 -0.42 27.19 2.44
N VAL A 12 -1.41 27.67 1.68
CA VAL A 12 -2.83 27.33 1.80
C VAL A 12 -3.07 25.87 1.40
N THR A 13 -2.58 25.44 0.23
CA THR A 13 -2.68 24.05 -0.26
C THR A 13 -1.95 23.05 0.65
N PHE A 14 -0.81 23.43 1.24
CA PHE A 14 -0.11 22.58 2.23
C PHE A 14 -0.95 22.37 3.50
N SER A 15 -1.58 23.43 4.01
CA SER A 15 -2.41 23.37 5.22
C SER A 15 -3.68 22.55 5.00
N GLU A 16 -4.31 22.68 3.82
CA GLU A 16 -5.45 21.87 3.39
C GLU A 16 -5.08 20.39 3.28
N ARG A 17 -4.01 20.05 2.55
CA ARG A 17 -3.50 18.67 2.45
C ARG A 17 -3.15 18.07 3.81
N LYS A 18 -2.58 18.86 4.72
CA LYS A 18 -2.30 18.43 6.09
C LYS A 18 -3.57 18.06 6.85
N LYS A 19 -4.63 18.85 6.69
CA LYS A 19 -5.94 18.55 7.28
C LYS A 19 -6.52 17.27 6.68
N GLU A 20 -6.52 17.14 5.35
CA GLU A 20 -7.07 15.98 4.64
C GLU A 20 -6.34 14.69 5.02
N PHE A 21 -5.00 14.69 4.98
CA PHE A 21 -4.20 13.54 5.41
C PHE A 21 -4.37 13.23 6.91
N GLY A 22 -4.55 14.26 7.74
CA GLY A 22 -4.83 14.08 9.17
C GLY A 22 -6.17 13.37 9.45
N THR A 23 -7.13 13.42 8.52
CA THR A 23 -8.42 12.71 8.65
C THR A 23 -8.38 11.27 8.15
N LEU A 24 -7.24 10.81 7.63
CA LEU A 24 -7.00 9.43 7.18
C LEU A 24 -6.82 8.46 8.37
N LEU A 25 -7.46 8.76 9.51
CA LEU A 25 -7.35 8.06 10.78
C LEU A 25 -7.67 6.57 10.59
N VAL A 26 -6.64 5.76 10.83
CA VAL A 26 -6.69 4.30 10.84
C VAL A 26 -7.50 3.88 12.06
N ALA A 27 -8.53 3.05 11.87
CA ALA A 27 -9.41 2.58 12.94
C ALA A 27 -8.69 1.61 13.89
N ARG A 28 -7.52 1.10 13.48
CA ARG A 28 -6.71 0.13 14.22
C ARG A 28 -5.24 0.57 14.30
N PRO A 29 -4.51 0.16 15.35
CA PRO A 29 -3.07 0.36 15.42
C PRO A 29 -2.40 -0.31 14.20
N LEU A 30 -1.62 0.47 13.46
CA LEU A 30 -0.81 -0.09 12.38
C LEU A 30 0.30 -0.98 12.94
N PRO A 31 0.72 -2.00 12.18
CA PRO A 31 1.95 -2.73 12.46
C PRO A 31 3.13 -1.77 12.63
N PRO A 32 3.99 -1.93 13.66
CA PRO A 32 5.10 -1.01 13.93
C PRO A 32 6.08 -0.83 12.75
N ASN A 33 6.21 -1.84 11.90
CA ASN A 33 7.04 -1.80 10.71
C ASN A 33 6.47 -0.95 9.56
N ILE A 34 5.22 -0.49 9.65
CA ILE A 34 4.53 0.31 8.62
C ILE A 34 4.65 1.83 8.91
N GLU A 35 4.82 2.22 10.18
CA GLU A 35 4.85 3.63 10.60
C GLU A 35 5.89 4.49 9.87
N PRO A 36 7.15 4.04 9.65
CA PRO A 36 8.14 4.86 8.94
C PRO A 36 7.70 5.22 7.52
N TYR A 37 7.10 4.26 6.80
CA TYR A 37 6.63 4.43 5.43
C TYR A 37 5.43 5.38 5.35
N LEU A 38 4.53 5.33 6.34
CA LEU A 38 3.43 6.29 6.45
C LEU A 38 3.95 7.73 6.60
N ARG A 39 5.06 7.92 7.33
CA ARG A 39 5.69 9.23 7.47
C ARG A 39 6.20 9.78 6.12
N TYR A 40 6.80 8.92 5.29
CA TYR A 40 7.24 9.28 3.93
C TYR A 40 6.06 9.57 3.00
N ILE A 41 5.01 8.73 3.02
CA ILE A 41 3.79 8.96 2.23
C ILE A 41 3.16 10.31 2.58
N LYS A 42 3.06 10.63 3.87
CA LYS A 42 2.59 11.95 4.31
C LYS A 42 3.43 13.07 3.73
N TYR A 43 4.76 12.97 3.80
CA TYR A 43 5.65 14.00 3.29
C TYR A 43 5.50 14.21 1.77
N CYS A 44 5.43 13.12 1.00
CA CYS A 44 5.20 13.16 -0.44
C CYS A 44 3.85 13.81 -0.76
N TYR A 45 2.79 13.43 -0.05
CA TYR A 45 1.46 13.98 -0.25
C TYR A 45 1.40 15.50 0.03
N LEU A 46 2.01 15.94 1.13
CA LEU A 46 2.10 17.37 1.47
C LEU A 46 2.93 18.18 0.47
N SER A 47 3.83 17.51 -0.25
CA SER A 47 4.71 18.11 -1.26
C SER A 47 4.17 17.96 -2.69
N ASN A 48 2.88 17.64 -2.85
CA ASN A 48 2.23 17.42 -4.14
C ASN A 48 2.89 16.36 -5.04
N MET A 49 3.40 15.28 -4.43
CA MET A 49 4.01 14.16 -5.12
C MET A 49 3.07 12.95 -5.15
N ASN A 50 1.92 13.09 -5.80
CA ASN A 50 0.84 12.10 -5.78
C ASN A 50 1.27 10.72 -6.32
N GLU A 51 2.06 10.69 -7.38
CA GLU A 51 2.59 9.46 -7.95
C GLU A 51 3.58 8.78 -6.99
N ALA A 52 4.40 9.56 -6.29
CA ALA A 52 5.29 9.04 -5.26
C ALA A 52 4.51 8.47 -4.08
N VAL A 53 3.39 9.09 -3.70
CA VAL A 53 2.48 8.56 -2.66
C VAL A 53 1.95 7.19 -3.06
N ILE A 54 1.46 7.04 -4.29
CA ILE A 54 0.90 5.77 -4.76
C ILE A 54 2.02 4.71 -4.86
N GLY A 55 3.18 5.07 -5.43
CA GLY A 55 4.34 4.19 -5.52
C GLY A 55 4.84 3.71 -4.15
N LEU A 56 4.93 4.61 -3.16
CA LEU A 56 5.32 4.26 -1.78
C LEU A 56 4.25 3.41 -1.08
N SER A 57 2.98 3.55 -1.45
CA SER A 57 1.90 2.73 -0.91
C SER A 57 2.01 1.26 -1.31
N ARG A 58 2.71 0.94 -2.42
CA ARG A 58 3.11 -0.44 -2.78
C ARG A 58 3.92 -1.09 -1.67
N VAL A 59 4.87 -0.34 -1.10
CA VAL A 59 5.77 -0.82 -0.04
C VAL A 59 5.00 -1.14 1.24
N LEU A 60 3.92 -0.39 1.53
CA LEU A 60 3.05 -0.72 2.68
C LEU A 60 2.43 -2.11 2.54
N ILE A 61 1.92 -2.45 1.34
CA ILE A 61 1.34 -3.77 1.07
C ILE A 61 2.41 -4.85 1.19
N GLU A 62 3.59 -4.64 0.58
CA GLU A 62 4.71 -5.58 0.62
C GLU A 62 5.13 -5.86 2.07
N VAL A 63 5.40 -4.82 2.86
CA VAL A 63 5.84 -4.93 4.25
C VAL A 63 4.79 -5.58 5.15
N ALA A 64 3.51 -5.22 4.96
CA ALA A 64 2.41 -5.83 5.70
C ALA A 64 2.25 -7.32 5.41
N CYS A 65 2.41 -7.71 4.14
CA CYS A 65 2.27 -9.09 3.70
C CYS A 65 3.53 -9.93 4.01
N GLN A 66 4.73 -9.35 3.91
CA GLN A 66 5.99 -10.01 4.23
C GLN A 66 6.02 -10.52 5.66
N SER A 67 5.62 -9.69 6.63
CA SER A 67 5.62 -10.08 8.05
C SER A 67 4.62 -11.21 8.38
N ILE A 68 3.61 -11.41 7.53
CA ILE A 68 2.67 -12.54 7.60
C ILE A 68 3.25 -13.74 6.87
N TYR A 69 3.83 -13.52 5.69
CA TYR A 69 4.52 -14.54 4.90
C TYR A 69 5.62 -15.23 5.71
N ASP A 70 6.42 -14.47 6.47
CA ASP A 70 7.50 -15.00 7.31
C ASP A 70 7.01 -16.01 8.35
N LYS A 71 5.73 -15.92 8.73
CA LYS A 71 5.06 -16.82 9.69
C LYS A 71 4.40 -18.03 9.02
N LEU A 72 4.41 -18.11 7.68
CA LEU A 72 3.89 -19.27 6.96
C LEU A 72 4.74 -20.52 7.25
N PRO A 73 4.13 -21.72 7.23
CA PRO A 73 4.88 -22.98 7.22
C PRO A 73 5.83 -23.05 6.01
N GLU A 74 7.01 -23.63 6.20
CA GLU A 74 8.06 -23.71 5.17
C GLU A 74 7.58 -24.39 3.87
N LYS A 75 6.76 -25.44 4.02
CA LYS A 75 6.10 -26.14 2.90
C LYS A 75 5.25 -25.23 2.00
N ASP A 76 4.75 -24.12 2.54
CA ASP A 76 3.92 -23.16 1.81
C ASP A 76 4.78 -22.05 1.21
N LYS A 77 5.91 -21.70 1.85
CA LYS A 77 6.91 -20.75 1.32
C LYS A 77 7.60 -21.28 0.06
N LEU A 78 7.97 -22.57 0.05
CA LEU A 78 8.61 -23.23 -1.10
C LEU A 78 7.73 -23.24 -2.35
N LYS A 79 6.40 -23.14 -2.22
CA LYS A 79 5.46 -23.09 -3.36
C LYS A 79 5.32 -21.70 -4.00
N ILE A 80 5.97 -20.69 -3.41
CA ILE A 80 5.84 -19.28 -3.78
C ILE A 80 7.09 -18.80 -4.53
N GLN A 81 8.17 -19.55 -4.44
CA GLN A 81 9.40 -19.33 -5.20
C GLN A 81 9.17 -19.73 -6.67
N ASN A 82 9.67 -18.91 -7.60
CA ASN A 82 9.73 -19.28 -9.01
C ASN A 82 10.85 -20.32 -9.25
N ILE A 83 11.04 -20.72 -10.52
CA ILE A 83 12.05 -21.72 -10.92
C ILE A 83 13.46 -21.27 -10.51
N ASP A 84 13.70 -19.96 -10.45
CA ASP A 84 14.98 -19.34 -10.09
C ASP A 84 15.12 -19.08 -8.57
N GLY A 85 14.13 -19.48 -7.76
CA GLY A 85 14.13 -19.25 -6.31
C GLY A 85 13.67 -17.86 -5.88
N GLU A 86 13.32 -16.97 -6.80
CA GLU A 86 12.82 -15.64 -6.49
C GLU A 86 11.36 -15.66 -6.05
N ILE A 87 11.05 -14.83 -5.06
CA ILE A 87 9.68 -14.70 -4.53
C ILE A 87 8.87 -13.77 -5.44
N SER A 88 7.80 -14.30 -6.02
CA SER A 88 6.80 -13.46 -6.68
C SER A 88 6.05 -12.64 -5.63
N CYS A 89 6.25 -11.32 -5.60
CA CYS A 89 5.57 -10.41 -4.66
C CYS A 89 4.04 -10.57 -4.73
N ARG A 90 3.49 -10.76 -5.93
CA ARG A 90 2.05 -11.02 -6.12
C ARG A 90 1.61 -12.30 -5.41
N GLU A 91 2.38 -13.36 -5.55
CA GLU A 91 2.04 -14.64 -4.93
C GLU A 91 2.25 -14.62 -3.41
N MET A 92 3.29 -13.93 -2.94
CA MET A 92 3.49 -13.63 -1.52
C MET A 92 2.28 -12.91 -0.94
N ILE A 93 1.83 -11.81 -1.57
CA ILE A 93 0.64 -11.06 -1.15
C ILE A 93 -0.59 -11.97 -1.10
N ARG A 94 -0.83 -12.76 -2.15
CA ARG A 94 -1.98 -13.68 -2.21
C ARG A 94 -1.98 -14.68 -1.06
N LYS A 95 -0.82 -15.26 -0.74
CA LYS A 95 -0.67 -16.30 0.28
C LYS A 95 -0.74 -15.72 1.69
N ALA A 96 -0.11 -14.57 1.91
CA ALA A 96 -0.22 -13.82 3.16
C ALA A 96 -1.69 -13.48 3.47
N CYS A 97 -2.40 -12.88 2.52
CA CYS A 97 -3.83 -12.58 2.65
C CYS A 97 -4.65 -13.84 2.94
N GLN A 98 -4.46 -14.90 2.15
CA GLN A 98 -5.22 -16.14 2.33
C GLN A 98 -4.98 -16.76 3.71
N TYR A 99 -3.75 -16.85 4.17
CA TYR A 99 -3.40 -17.44 5.46
C TYR A 99 -4.01 -16.64 6.62
N ARG A 100 -3.79 -15.32 6.62
CA ARG A 100 -4.25 -14.46 7.71
C ARG A 100 -5.76 -14.42 7.80
N LEU A 101 -6.47 -14.23 6.68
CA LEU A 101 -7.93 -14.14 6.68
C LEU A 101 -8.59 -15.50 7.00
N LYS A 102 -7.98 -16.62 6.61
CA LYS A 102 -8.41 -17.95 7.08
C LYS A 102 -8.25 -18.11 8.59
N SER A 103 -7.14 -17.64 9.15
CA SER A 103 -6.92 -17.67 10.61
C SER A 103 -7.96 -16.85 11.38
N GLN A 104 -8.48 -15.79 10.76
CA GLN A 104 -9.57 -14.96 11.27
C GLN A 104 -10.98 -15.52 10.98
N ARG A 105 -11.10 -16.73 10.42
CA ARG A 105 -12.38 -17.39 10.07
C ARG A 105 -13.26 -16.61 9.09
N LYS A 106 -12.64 -15.81 8.21
CA LYS A 106 -13.34 -15.14 7.11
C LYS A 106 -13.86 -16.14 6.07
N ASN A 107 -14.97 -15.82 5.42
CA ASN A 107 -15.53 -16.69 4.39
C ASN A 107 -14.73 -16.57 3.07
N THR A 108 -14.92 -17.54 2.16
CA THR A 108 -14.18 -17.59 0.88
C THR A 108 -14.36 -16.34 0.02
N LYS A 109 -15.55 -15.73 0.02
CA LYS A 109 -15.85 -14.54 -0.78
C LYS A 109 -15.12 -13.31 -0.24
N GLU A 110 -15.12 -13.11 1.08
CA GLU A 110 -14.36 -12.04 1.74
C GLU A 110 -12.85 -12.21 1.49
N ILE A 111 -12.33 -13.43 1.64
CA ILE A 111 -10.91 -13.73 1.39
C ILE A 111 -10.53 -13.37 -0.05
N GLN A 112 -11.34 -13.80 -1.02
CA GLN A 112 -11.07 -13.54 -2.43
C GLN A 112 -11.11 -12.03 -2.74
N SER A 113 -12.11 -11.32 -2.21
CA SER A 113 -12.25 -9.88 -2.41
C SER A 113 -11.05 -9.08 -1.89
N ILE A 114 -10.58 -9.35 -0.67
CA ILE A 114 -9.42 -8.65 -0.10
C ILE A 114 -8.14 -9.01 -0.85
N LYS A 115 -7.98 -10.29 -1.23
CA LYS A 115 -6.84 -10.75 -2.01
C LYS A 115 -6.74 -10.04 -3.36
N ASP A 116 -7.85 -9.95 -4.08
CA ASP A 116 -7.88 -9.32 -5.40
C ASP A 116 -7.66 -7.82 -5.30
N LYS A 117 -8.26 -7.16 -4.29
CA LYS A 117 -8.01 -5.73 -4.00
C LYS A 117 -6.53 -5.47 -3.69
N ALA A 118 -5.91 -6.28 -2.84
CA ALA A 118 -4.49 -6.13 -2.48
C ALA A 118 -3.56 -6.26 -3.71
N VAL A 119 -3.81 -7.24 -4.57
CA VAL A 119 -3.02 -7.43 -5.81
C VAL A 119 -3.27 -6.30 -6.81
N SER A 120 -4.52 -5.86 -6.97
CA SER A 120 -4.87 -4.76 -7.86
C SER A 120 -4.18 -3.46 -7.47
N LEU A 121 -4.21 -3.10 -6.18
CA LEU A 121 -3.54 -1.91 -5.66
C LEU A 121 -2.02 -2.02 -5.83
N TYR A 122 -1.44 -3.20 -5.56
CA TYR A 122 -0.02 -3.45 -5.79
C TYR A 122 0.36 -3.24 -7.26
N ASP A 123 -0.42 -3.79 -8.19
CA ASP A 123 -0.15 -3.69 -9.63
C ASP A 123 -0.30 -2.26 -10.15
N GLU A 124 -1.31 -1.53 -9.68
CA GLU A 124 -1.50 -0.12 -10.01
C GLU A 124 -0.30 0.72 -9.55
N ALA A 125 0.12 0.58 -8.29
CA ALA A 125 1.29 1.27 -7.78
C ALA A 125 2.60 0.83 -8.46
N SER A 126 2.71 -0.45 -8.83
CA SER A 126 3.86 -0.95 -9.58
C SER A 126 3.94 -0.36 -10.99
N ASN A 127 2.80 -0.18 -11.67
CA ASN A 127 2.77 0.43 -13.01
C ASN A 127 3.26 1.89 -12.99
N ILE A 128 2.94 2.63 -11.92
CA ILE A 128 3.42 4.00 -11.70
C ILE A 128 4.94 4.04 -11.62
N LEU A 129 5.53 3.15 -10.80
CA LEU A 129 6.99 3.08 -10.63
C LEU A 129 7.73 2.66 -11.92
N HIS A 130 7.06 1.93 -12.82
CA HIS A 130 7.61 1.57 -14.13
C HIS A 130 7.30 2.59 -15.24
N GLY A 131 6.79 3.78 -14.91
CA GLY A 131 6.56 4.86 -15.86
C GLY A 131 5.44 4.61 -16.87
N LYS A 132 4.53 3.67 -16.59
CA LYS A 132 3.44 3.26 -17.50
C LYS A 132 2.13 4.03 -17.29
N LEU A 133 2.20 5.26 -16.78
CA LEU A 133 1.02 6.00 -16.32
C LEU A 133 0.14 6.54 -17.46
N PRO A 134 -1.17 6.22 -17.48
CA PRO A 134 -2.18 7.00 -18.17
C PRO A 134 -2.74 8.03 -17.18
N ASN A 135 -2.25 9.27 -17.25
CA ASN A 135 -2.69 10.48 -16.50
C ASN A 135 -2.24 10.62 -15.02
N PRO A 136 -1.86 11.85 -14.59
CA PRO A 136 -1.59 12.19 -13.18
C PRO A 136 -2.83 12.02 -12.31
N LYS A 137 -2.64 11.57 -11.07
CA LYS A 137 -3.74 11.43 -10.09
C LYS A 137 -4.02 12.74 -9.36
N THR A 138 -5.29 13.05 -9.17
CA THR A 138 -5.73 14.15 -8.30
C THR A 138 -5.47 13.82 -6.83
N ASP A 139 -5.55 14.83 -5.95
CA ASP A 139 -5.41 14.63 -4.50
C ASP A 139 -6.49 13.71 -3.93
N ALA A 140 -7.72 13.86 -4.41
CA ALA A 140 -8.85 13.03 -3.99
C ALA A 140 -8.62 11.55 -4.35
N GLU A 141 -8.22 11.27 -5.59
CA GLU A 141 -7.91 9.90 -6.05
C GLU A 141 -6.69 9.32 -5.31
N THR A 142 -5.70 10.15 -5.01
CA THR A 142 -4.51 9.74 -4.26
C THR A 142 -4.87 9.35 -2.83
N LEU A 143 -5.68 10.17 -2.15
CA LEU A 143 -6.17 9.88 -0.81
C LEU A 143 -7.07 8.64 -0.78
N GLU A 144 -7.95 8.48 -1.78
CA GLU A 144 -8.78 7.29 -1.93
C GLU A 144 -7.93 6.04 -2.09
N PHE A 145 -6.90 6.08 -2.95
CA PHE A 145 -5.95 4.99 -3.11
C PHE A 145 -5.27 4.63 -1.78
N VAL A 146 -4.77 5.63 -1.05
CA VAL A 146 -4.12 5.42 0.25
C VAL A 146 -5.10 4.81 1.26
N ARG A 147 -6.36 5.27 1.32
CA ARG A 147 -7.41 4.67 2.16
C ARG A 147 -7.68 3.21 1.80
N ASP A 148 -7.69 2.89 0.51
CA ASP A 148 -7.89 1.53 0.03
C ASP A 148 -6.76 0.59 0.43
N VAL A 149 -5.51 1.08 0.37
CA VAL A 149 -4.33 0.37 0.88
C VAL A 149 -4.45 0.13 2.38
N PHE A 150 -4.84 1.16 3.14
CA PHE A 150 -5.06 1.02 4.59
C PHE A 150 -6.15 0.01 4.92
N SER A 151 -7.27 0.03 4.20
CA SER A 151 -8.37 -0.93 4.38
C SER A 151 -7.90 -2.38 4.19
N VAL A 152 -7.02 -2.63 3.21
CA VAL A 152 -6.39 -3.95 3.03
C VAL A 152 -5.53 -4.30 4.24
N ILE A 153 -4.64 -3.39 4.66
CA ILE A 153 -3.73 -3.62 5.80
C ILE A 153 -4.52 -3.88 7.09
N GLU A 154 -5.53 -3.07 7.40
CA GLU A 154 -6.40 -3.24 8.56
C GLU A 154 -7.13 -4.59 8.54
N SER A 155 -7.53 -5.07 7.36
CA SER A 155 -8.17 -6.39 7.23
C SER A 155 -7.20 -7.53 7.56
N LEU A 156 -5.89 -7.30 7.42
CA LEU A 156 -4.85 -8.29 7.73
C LEU A 156 -4.43 -8.27 9.21
N TYR A 157 -4.79 -7.29 10.02
CA TYR A 157 -4.36 -7.21 11.42
C TYR A 157 -5.55 -7.29 12.39
#